data_AF-A0A524ANX0-F1
#
_entry.id   AF-A0A524ANX0-F1
#
_cell.length_a   1.000
_cell.length_b   1.000
_cell.length_c   1.000
_cell.angle_alpha   90.00
_cell.angle_beta   90.00
_cell.angle_gamma   90.00
#
_symmetry.space_group_name_H-M   'P 1'
#
loop_
_entity.id
_entity.type
_entity.pdbx_description
1 polymer ?
#
loop_
_entity_poly.entity_id
_entity_poly.type
_entity_poly.pdbx_seq_one_letter_code
_entity_poly.pdbx_strand_id
1 'polypeptide(L)'
;MATCISCKGEYSEERPEECPRCGADNRNWHRHKNLGSLVRFSDFFFGSVWGLLALVSLVLPLVPALLWDTFNTVAAMRVVVPLAILLCFIIFLFTHALKLSLREYEWLRRIKKGWNPPLSVISLVAFTLALILGLAVVFVLDTERTRGLVRVLLTIAFSLAFVNVTLSAMLMAIRDYAHGLDELVPQPIFMHEDRLLGVIVGAAEKKLGDDTSLEVQEWRRTASGGVRALLTFNSGLEERQVRTSGGVQTIIVEEEQQWETVASAWGQLIYLEEKGSKRLAQVKLAQ
;
A
#
# COMPACT_ATOMS: atom_id res chain seq x y z
N MET A 1 17.60 -9.26 -8.74
CA MET A 1 16.97 -9.62 -7.45
C MET A 1 15.49 -9.33 -7.57
N ALA A 2 14.68 -10.37 -7.48
CA ALA A 2 13.23 -10.26 -7.55
C ALA A 2 12.66 -9.85 -6.18
N THR A 3 11.56 -9.10 -6.18
CA THR A 3 10.82 -8.72 -4.98
C THR A 3 9.44 -9.36 -4.99
N CYS A 4 9.05 -9.93 -3.85
CA CYS A 4 7.76 -10.61 -3.73
C CYS A 4 6.64 -9.57 -3.67
N ILE A 5 5.59 -9.72 -4.48
CA ILE A 5 4.49 -8.76 -4.49
C ILE A 5 3.71 -8.78 -3.18
N SER A 6 3.66 -9.93 -2.51
CA SER A 6 2.89 -10.17 -1.28
C SER A 6 3.59 -9.72 0.00
N CYS A 7 4.90 -9.99 0.17
CA CYS A 7 5.64 -9.67 1.41
C CYS A 7 6.77 -8.65 1.26
N LYS A 8 7.04 -8.17 0.03
CA LYS A 8 8.17 -7.28 -0.32
C LYS A 8 9.56 -7.81 0.00
N GLY A 9 9.68 -9.08 0.38
CA GLY A 9 10.97 -9.75 0.56
C GLY A 9 11.69 -9.93 -0.77
N GLU A 10 13.00 -9.73 -0.76
CA GLU A 10 13.89 -10.08 -1.86
C GLU A 10 14.12 -11.59 -1.89
N TYR A 11 14.24 -12.16 -3.09
CA TYR A 11 14.60 -13.56 -3.29
C TYR A 11 15.39 -13.76 -4.58
N SER A 12 16.13 -14.87 -4.61
CA SER A 12 16.89 -15.29 -5.79
C SER A 12 15.94 -15.67 -6.93
N GLU A 13 16.28 -15.25 -8.14
CA GLU A 13 15.52 -15.55 -9.36
C GLU A 13 15.59 -17.03 -9.77
N GLU A 14 16.48 -17.81 -9.14
CA GLU A 14 16.64 -19.25 -9.41
C GLU A 14 15.41 -20.09 -9.01
N ARG A 15 14.59 -19.60 -8.07
CA ARG A 15 13.29 -20.19 -7.69
C ARG A 15 12.21 -19.12 -7.77
N PRO A 16 11.77 -18.74 -8.98
CA PRO A 16 10.89 -17.59 -9.18
C PRO A 16 9.45 -17.85 -8.71
N GLU A 17 9.12 -19.11 -8.44
CA GLU A 17 7.74 -19.56 -8.32
C GLU A 17 7.14 -19.25 -6.96
N GLU A 18 7.82 -19.62 -5.88
CA GLU A 18 7.32 -19.44 -4.52
C GLU A 18 8.29 -18.59 -3.70
N CYS A 19 7.75 -17.59 -2.99
CA CYS A 19 8.56 -16.75 -2.14
C CYS A 19 9.03 -17.55 -0.91
N PRO A 20 10.34 -17.70 -0.66
CA PRO A 20 10.84 -18.48 0.48
C PRO A 20 10.45 -17.87 1.83
N ARG A 21 10.15 -16.56 1.84
CA ARG A 21 9.78 -15.85 3.05
C ARG A 21 8.32 -16.06 3.43
N CYS A 22 7.38 -16.13 2.48
CA CYS A 22 5.95 -16.12 2.79
C CYS A 22 5.12 -17.21 2.09
N GLY A 23 5.75 -18.07 1.27
CA GLY A 23 5.09 -19.13 0.51
C GLY A 23 4.14 -18.64 -0.59
N ALA A 24 4.12 -17.34 -0.91
CA ALA A 24 3.25 -16.83 -1.95
C ALA A 24 3.76 -17.22 -3.35
N ASP A 25 2.85 -17.74 -4.20
CA ASP A 25 3.11 -18.00 -5.62
C ASP A 25 3.19 -16.67 -6.41
N ASN A 26 4.37 -16.38 -6.97
CA ASN A 26 4.62 -15.18 -7.77
C ASN A 26 4.66 -15.45 -9.29
N ARG A 27 4.32 -16.66 -9.76
CA ARG A 27 4.39 -17.02 -11.20
C ARG A 27 3.59 -16.06 -12.07
N ASN A 28 2.34 -15.77 -11.70
CA ASN A 28 1.49 -14.84 -12.45
C ASN A 28 2.02 -13.41 -12.41
N TRP A 29 2.57 -12.98 -11.26
CA TRP A 29 3.18 -11.66 -11.14
C TRP A 29 4.40 -11.50 -12.06
N HIS A 30 5.27 -12.51 -12.13
CA HIS A 30 6.41 -12.50 -13.04
C HIS A 30 5.99 -12.55 -14.50
N ARG A 31 5.00 -13.38 -14.85
CA ARG A 31 4.43 -13.41 -16.19
C ARG A 31 3.91 -12.04 -16.59
N HIS A 32 3.16 -11.38 -15.71
CA HIS A 32 2.65 -10.02 -15.92
C HIS A 32 3.78 -8.99 -16.05
N LYS A 33 4.80 -9.05 -15.19
CA LYS A 33 5.96 -8.14 -15.22
C LYS A 33 6.80 -8.29 -16.49
N ASN A 34 6.90 -9.52 -17.01
CA ASN A 34 7.64 -9.86 -18.22
C ASN A 34 6.87 -9.52 -19.51
N LEU A 35 5.59 -9.15 -19.43
CA LEU A 35 4.89 -8.57 -20.57
C LEU A 35 5.60 -7.27 -21.00
N GLY A 36 5.73 -7.11 -22.32
CA GLY A 36 6.32 -5.91 -22.91
C GLY A 36 5.67 -4.64 -22.37
N SER A 37 6.45 -3.58 -22.19
CA SER A 37 5.96 -2.31 -21.63
C SER A 37 4.72 -1.78 -22.36
N LEU A 38 4.69 -1.93 -23.69
CA LEU A 38 3.57 -1.52 -24.54
C LEU A 38 2.29 -2.33 -24.28
N VAL A 39 2.41 -3.64 -24.06
CA VAL A 39 1.26 -4.50 -23.75
C VAL A 39 0.68 -4.11 -22.39
N ARG A 40 1.53 -3.94 -21.38
CA ARG A 40 1.08 -3.48 -20.04
C ARG A 40 0.44 -2.10 -20.06
N PHE A 41 0.96 -1.20 -20.89
CA PHE A 41 0.37 0.11 -21.10
C PHE A 41 -1.01 -0.02 -21.77
N SER A 42 -1.09 -0.79 -22.86
CA SER A 42 -2.32 -1.05 -23.59
C SER A 42 -3.40 -1.67 -22.69
N ASP A 43 -3.06 -2.71 -21.94
CA ASP A 43 -3.98 -3.39 -21.03
C ASP A 43 -4.50 -2.44 -19.94
N PHE A 44 -3.64 -1.55 -19.43
CA PHE A 44 -4.04 -0.55 -18.43
C PHE A 44 -5.04 0.47 -18.99
N PHE A 45 -4.78 1.01 -20.18
CA PHE A 45 -5.59 2.11 -20.74
C PHE A 45 -6.81 1.64 -21.52
N PHE A 46 -6.69 0.57 -22.31
CA PHE A 46 -7.79 0.05 -23.13
C PHE A 46 -8.59 -1.05 -22.42
N GLY A 47 -8.08 -1.61 -21.31
CA GLY A 47 -8.81 -2.58 -20.50
C GLY A 47 -9.90 -1.97 -19.60
N SER A 48 -9.96 -0.64 -19.47
CA SER A 48 -10.99 0.06 -18.68
C SER A 48 -11.47 1.32 -19.40
N VAL A 49 -12.78 1.60 -19.29
CA VAL A 49 -13.40 2.84 -19.79
C VAL A 49 -12.75 4.07 -19.17
N TRP A 50 -12.31 3.99 -17.91
CA TRP A 50 -11.65 5.10 -17.22
C TRP A 50 -10.23 5.34 -17.72
N GLY A 51 -9.53 4.28 -18.14
CA GLY A 51 -8.23 4.40 -18.79
C GLY A 51 -8.34 5.16 -20.11
N LEU A 52 -9.35 4.81 -20.93
CA LEU A 52 -9.63 5.53 -22.16
C LEU A 52 -10.02 6.99 -21.88
N LEU A 53 -10.86 7.24 -20.88
CA LEU A 53 -11.23 8.60 -20.46
C LEU A 53 -10.01 9.43 -20.05
N ALA A 54 -9.06 8.82 -19.34
CA ALA A 54 -7.81 9.48 -18.95
C ALA A 54 -6.90 9.81 -20.14
N LEU A 55 -6.90 8.99 -21.20
CA LEU A 55 -6.19 9.31 -22.44
C LEU A 55 -6.87 10.47 -23.18
N VAL A 56 -8.19 10.43 -23.30
CA VAL A 56 -8.96 11.50 -23.95
C VAL A 56 -8.85 12.81 -23.19
N SER A 57 -8.75 12.77 -21.85
CA SER A 57 -8.63 13.98 -21.03
C SER A 57 -7.33 14.75 -21.27
N LEU A 58 -6.27 14.12 -21.80
CA LEU A 58 -5.01 14.79 -22.16
C LEU A 58 -5.19 15.80 -23.28
N VAL A 59 -6.07 15.52 -24.24
CA VAL A 59 -6.34 16.38 -25.40
C VAL A 59 -7.58 17.25 -25.20
N LEU A 60 -8.37 16.98 -24.16
CA LEU A 60 -9.60 17.70 -23.87
C LEU A 60 -9.43 19.23 -23.70
N PRO A 61 -8.32 19.77 -23.16
CA PRO A 61 -8.10 21.22 -23.12
C PRO A 61 -8.07 21.89 -24.49
N LEU A 62 -7.82 21.14 -25.58
CA LEU A 62 -7.85 21.66 -26.95
C LEU A 62 -9.29 21.91 -27.44
N VAL A 63 -10.28 21.16 -26.92
CA VAL A 63 -11.66 21.23 -27.40
C VAL A 63 -12.27 22.63 -27.18
N PRO A 64 -12.17 23.25 -25.98
CA PRO A 64 -12.62 24.62 -25.78
C PRO A 64 -11.94 25.64 -26.70
N ALA A 65 -10.64 25.42 -26.93
CA ALA A 65 -9.81 26.28 -27.75
C ALA A 65 -10.18 26.23 -29.23
N LEU A 66 -10.59 25.06 -29.73
CA LEU A 66 -10.99 24.86 -31.12
C LEU A 66 -12.43 25.29 -31.41
N LEU A 67 -13.34 25.14 -30.43
CA LEU A 67 -14.77 25.33 -30.64
C LEU A 67 -15.31 26.71 -30.25
N TRP A 68 -14.61 27.47 -29.38
CA TRP A 68 -15.10 28.77 -28.90
C TRP A 68 -14.12 29.91 -29.20
N ASP A 69 -14.59 30.90 -29.96
CA ASP A 69 -13.82 32.10 -30.31
C ASP A 69 -13.41 32.95 -29.10
N THR A 70 -14.15 32.85 -27.99
CA THR A 70 -13.82 33.56 -26.74
C THR A 70 -12.46 33.11 -26.17
N PHE A 71 -12.06 31.86 -26.42
CA PHE A 71 -10.77 31.30 -26.02
C PHE A 71 -9.67 31.49 -27.07
N ASN A 72 -10.00 31.96 -28.29
CA ASN A 72 -9.04 32.26 -29.34
C ASN A 72 -8.20 33.52 -29.08
N THR A 73 -8.40 34.21 -27.95
CA THR A 73 -7.47 35.28 -27.55
C THR A 73 -6.06 34.72 -27.43
N VAL A 74 -5.11 35.42 -28.07
CA VAL A 74 -3.72 34.98 -28.29
C VAL A 74 -3.04 34.48 -27.00
N ALA A 75 -3.37 35.04 -25.83
CA ALA A 75 -2.82 34.62 -24.55
C ALA A 75 -3.36 33.26 -24.05
N ALA A 76 -4.65 32.97 -24.24
CA ALA A 76 -5.28 31.73 -23.78
C ALA A 76 -4.80 30.53 -24.61
N MET A 77 -4.79 30.68 -25.93
CA MET A 77 -4.32 29.65 -26.86
C MET A 77 -2.81 29.36 -26.74
N ARG A 78 -1.97 30.37 -26.52
CA ARG A 78 -0.51 30.18 -26.52
C ARG A 78 0.07 29.73 -25.18
N VAL A 79 -0.60 30.03 -24.07
CA VAL A 79 -0.04 29.77 -22.73
C VAL A 79 -0.91 28.80 -21.95
N VAL A 80 -2.22 29.05 -21.86
CA VAL A 80 -3.10 28.34 -20.93
C VAL A 80 -3.35 26.91 -21.39
N VAL A 81 -3.69 26.72 -22.68
CA VAL A 81 -3.96 25.38 -23.21
C VAL A 81 -2.71 24.49 -23.18
N PRO A 82 -1.53 24.93 -23.66
CA PRO A 82 -0.30 24.15 -23.52
C PRO A 82 0.06 23.84 -22.06
N LEU A 83 -0.13 24.80 -21.15
CA LEU A 83 0.11 24.57 -19.72
C LEU A 83 -0.85 23.54 -19.14
N ALA A 84 -2.14 23.60 -19.46
CA ALA A 84 -3.14 22.64 -19.01
C ALA A 84 -2.82 21.22 -19.53
N ILE A 85 -2.45 21.09 -20.81
CA ILE A 85 -2.02 19.81 -21.42
C ILE A 85 -0.78 19.28 -20.69
N LEU A 86 0.24 20.13 -20.48
CA LEU A 86 1.46 19.74 -19.78
C LEU A 86 1.18 19.26 -18.35
N LEU A 87 0.34 19.98 -17.60
CA LEU A 87 -0.04 19.58 -16.25
C LEU A 87 -0.85 18.28 -16.23
N CYS A 88 -1.79 18.10 -17.16
CA CYS A 88 -2.52 16.83 -17.30
C CYS A 88 -1.56 15.68 -17.63
N PHE A 89 -0.60 15.91 -18.51
CA PHE A 89 0.43 14.93 -18.87
C PHE A 89 1.33 14.57 -17.67
N ILE A 90 1.77 15.56 -16.88
CA ILE A 90 2.54 15.31 -15.65
C ILE A 90 1.73 14.45 -14.68
N ILE A 91 0.48 14.82 -14.41
CA ILE A 91 -0.39 14.08 -13.48
C ILE A 91 -0.68 12.67 -13.99
N PHE A 92 -0.89 12.52 -15.29
CA PHE A 92 -1.04 11.22 -15.94
C PHE A 92 0.18 10.32 -15.74
N LEU A 93 1.39 10.82 -16.04
CA LEU A 93 2.62 10.05 -15.84
C LEU A 93 2.88 9.72 -14.38
N PHE A 94 2.67 10.70 -13.49
CA PHE A 94 2.87 10.54 -12.06
C PHE A 94 1.92 9.49 -11.46
N THR A 95 0.62 9.59 -11.76
CA THR A 95 -0.37 8.61 -11.28
C THR A 95 -0.13 7.22 -11.89
N HIS A 96 0.24 7.14 -13.16
CA HIS A 96 0.63 5.87 -13.78
C HIS A 96 1.85 5.24 -13.10
N ALA A 97 2.85 6.03 -12.71
CA ALA A 97 4.01 5.55 -11.97
C ALA A 97 3.63 5.04 -10.56
N LEU A 98 2.67 5.69 -9.91
CA LEU A 98 2.19 5.34 -8.57
C LEU A 98 1.16 4.21 -8.52
N LYS A 99 0.75 3.63 -9.66
CA LYS A 99 -0.36 2.65 -9.72
C LYS A 99 -0.21 1.47 -8.75
N LEU A 100 1.01 0.94 -8.59
CA LEU A 100 1.27 -0.16 -7.66
C LEU A 100 1.19 0.29 -6.20
N SER A 101 1.73 1.47 -5.88
CA SER A 101 1.64 2.06 -4.53
C SER A 101 0.19 2.40 -4.15
N LEU A 102 -0.63 2.83 -5.10
CA LEU A 102 -2.06 3.10 -4.88
C LEU A 102 -2.87 1.80 -4.68
N ARG A 103 -2.51 0.72 -5.38
CA ARG A 103 -3.05 -0.61 -5.07
C ARG A 103 -2.70 -1.04 -3.65
N GLU A 104 -1.45 -0.87 -3.22
CA GLU A 104 -1.04 -1.18 -1.84
C GLU A 104 -1.80 -0.33 -0.82
N TYR A 105 -2.04 0.94 -1.13
CA TYR A 105 -2.88 1.82 -0.32
C TYR A 105 -4.32 1.27 -0.16
N GLU A 106 -4.94 0.75 -1.23
CA GLU A 106 -6.29 0.15 -1.16
C GLU A 106 -6.37 -1.08 -0.27
N TRP A 107 -5.30 -1.85 -0.17
CA TRP A 107 -5.21 -2.98 0.73
C TRP A 107 -4.94 -2.51 2.17
N LEU A 108 -3.95 -1.63 2.35
CA LEU A 108 -3.57 -1.12 3.67
C LEU A 108 -4.70 -0.34 4.35
N ARG A 109 -5.55 0.38 3.61
CA ARG A 109 -6.68 1.12 4.21
C ARG A 109 -7.67 0.22 4.93
N ARG A 110 -7.77 -1.07 4.56
CA ARG A 110 -8.71 -2.03 5.18
C ARG A 110 -8.26 -2.45 6.58
N ILE A 111 -6.96 -2.38 6.84
CA ILE A 111 -6.37 -2.82 8.11
C ILE A 111 -5.87 -1.66 8.99
N LYS A 112 -5.56 -0.50 8.39
CA LYS A 112 -5.11 0.69 9.13
C LYS A 112 -6.28 1.31 9.90
N LYS A 113 -6.02 1.68 11.16
CA LYS A 113 -6.97 2.46 11.95
C LYS A 113 -6.98 3.91 11.45
N GLY A 114 -8.16 4.54 11.45
CA GLY A 114 -8.34 5.95 11.08
C GLY A 114 -9.05 6.16 9.74
N TRP A 115 -9.26 7.43 9.39
CA TRP A 115 -9.97 7.81 8.16
C TRP A 115 -9.03 7.76 6.95
N ASN A 116 -9.11 6.69 6.16
CA ASN A 116 -8.37 6.50 4.92
C ASN A 116 -9.38 6.38 3.77
N PRO A 117 -9.72 7.47 3.06
CA PRO A 117 -10.78 7.46 2.06
C PRO A 117 -10.45 6.50 0.90
N PRO A 118 -11.43 5.76 0.36
CA PRO A 118 -11.16 4.89 -0.77
C PRO A 118 -10.83 5.72 -2.02
N LEU A 119 -10.08 5.14 -2.97
CA LEU A 119 -9.67 5.83 -4.19
C LEU A 119 -10.86 6.39 -4.99
N SER A 120 -12.02 5.71 -4.93
CA SER A 120 -13.25 6.22 -5.54
C SER A 120 -13.78 7.49 -4.90
N VAL A 121 -13.65 7.65 -3.58
CA VAL A 121 -14.07 8.88 -2.88
C VAL A 121 -13.10 10.01 -3.24
N ILE A 122 -11.79 9.75 -3.26
CA ILE A 122 -10.80 10.74 -3.69
C ILE A 122 -11.07 11.17 -5.14
N SER A 123 -11.32 10.21 -6.03
CA SER A 123 -11.67 10.47 -7.42
C SER A 123 -12.97 11.26 -7.56
N LEU A 124 -14.02 10.90 -6.81
CA LEU A 124 -15.30 11.61 -6.82
C LEU A 124 -15.15 13.06 -6.35
N VAL A 125 -14.35 13.31 -5.30
CA VAL A 125 -14.05 14.66 -4.82
C VAL A 125 -13.28 15.46 -5.87
N ALA A 126 -12.26 14.86 -6.51
CA ALA A 126 -11.53 15.51 -7.60
C ALA A 126 -12.45 15.85 -8.78
N PHE A 127 -13.31 14.92 -9.19
CA PHE A 127 -14.29 15.15 -10.26
C PHE A 127 -15.27 16.27 -9.91
N THR A 128 -15.81 16.25 -8.70
CA THR A 128 -16.74 17.28 -8.22
C THR A 128 -16.07 18.65 -8.19
N LEU A 129 -14.82 18.73 -7.74
CA LEU A 129 -14.03 19.96 -7.77
C LEU A 129 -13.79 20.44 -9.20
N ALA A 130 -13.49 19.53 -10.14
CA ALA A 130 -13.34 19.86 -11.55
C ALA A 130 -14.63 20.48 -12.13
N LEU A 131 -15.78 19.89 -11.80
CA LEU A 131 -17.09 20.35 -12.27
C LEU A 131 -17.42 21.73 -11.70
N ILE A 132 -17.17 21.97 -10.41
CA ILE A 132 -17.36 23.28 -9.78
C ILE A 132 -16.46 24.33 -10.43
N LEU A 133 -15.18 24.02 -10.64
CA LEU A 133 -14.24 24.94 -11.30
C LEU A 133 -14.64 25.22 -12.75
N GLY A 134 -15.05 24.19 -13.50
CA GLY A 134 -15.52 24.33 -14.88
C GLY A 134 -16.76 25.22 -14.97
N LEU A 135 -17.77 24.98 -14.12
CA LEU A 135 -18.99 25.79 -14.06
C LEU A 135 -18.68 27.24 -13.65
N ALA A 136 -17.80 27.44 -12.67
CA ALA A 136 -17.36 28.78 -12.26
C ALA A 136 -16.67 29.52 -13.41
N VAL A 137 -15.80 28.84 -14.18
CA VAL A 137 -15.15 29.43 -15.35
C VAL A 137 -16.19 29.83 -16.40
N VAL A 138 -17.13 28.95 -16.73
CA VAL A 138 -18.20 29.23 -17.71
C VAL A 138 -19.05 30.43 -17.26
N PHE A 139 -19.49 30.44 -16.01
CA PHE A 139 -20.35 31.51 -15.48
C PHE A 139 -19.64 32.88 -15.47
N VAL A 140 -18.36 32.92 -15.09
CA VAL A 140 -17.63 34.19 -15.04
C VAL A 140 -17.27 34.68 -16.44
N LEU A 141 -17.02 33.78 -17.40
CA LEU A 141 -16.80 34.17 -18.80
C LEU A 141 -18.02 34.83 -19.43
N ASP A 142 -19.23 34.44 -19.01
CA ASP A 142 -20.49 35.06 -19.46
C ASP A 142 -20.66 36.50 -18.92
N THR A 143 -20.08 36.79 -17.76
CA THR A 143 -20.10 38.15 -17.21
C THR A 143 -19.06 39.03 -17.92
N GLU A 144 -19.48 39.86 -18.89
CA GLU A 144 -18.61 40.70 -19.76
C GLU A 144 -17.63 41.67 -19.03
N ARG A 145 -17.66 41.73 -17.70
CA ARG A 145 -16.96 42.75 -16.89
C ARG A 145 -15.78 42.19 -16.08
N THR A 146 -14.94 41.35 -16.68
CA THR A 146 -13.77 40.79 -15.99
C THR A 146 -12.52 41.67 -16.12
N ARG A 147 -12.06 42.24 -14.99
CA ARG A 147 -10.75 42.93 -14.87
C ARG A 147 -9.59 41.94 -14.94
N GLY A 148 -8.37 42.42 -15.24
CA GLY A 148 -7.19 41.59 -15.54
C GLY A 148 -6.87 40.46 -14.54
N LEU A 149 -6.99 40.70 -13.23
CA LEU A 149 -6.73 39.66 -12.20
C LEU A 149 -7.73 38.51 -12.26
N VAL A 150 -9.01 38.80 -12.55
CA VAL A 150 -10.06 37.77 -12.68
C VAL A 150 -9.74 36.85 -13.86
N ARG A 151 -9.23 37.39 -14.96
CA ARG A 151 -8.81 36.58 -16.12
C ARG A 151 -7.69 35.62 -15.75
N VAL A 152 -6.68 36.05 -15.00
CA VAL A 152 -5.61 35.16 -14.55
C VAL A 152 -6.16 34.04 -13.66
N LEU A 153 -7.01 34.36 -12.68
CA LEU A 153 -7.63 33.35 -11.83
C LEU A 153 -8.47 32.35 -12.62
N LEU A 154 -9.21 32.80 -13.64
CA LEU A 154 -9.98 31.92 -14.52
C LEU A 154 -9.09 30.97 -15.31
N THR A 155 -7.92 31.43 -15.79
CA THR A 155 -7.00 30.55 -16.52
C THR A 155 -6.41 29.45 -15.63
N ILE A 156 -6.13 29.78 -14.37
CA ILE A 156 -5.68 28.82 -13.37
C ILE A 156 -6.83 27.84 -13.07
N ALA A 157 -8.04 28.34 -12.81
CA ALA A 157 -9.22 27.51 -12.54
C ALA A 157 -9.53 26.56 -13.71
N PHE A 158 -9.44 27.05 -14.94
CA PHE A 158 -9.61 26.24 -16.16
C PHE A 158 -8.59 25.11 -16.22
N SER A 159 -7.30 25.43 -16.03
CA SER A 159 -6.23 24.41 -16.05
C SER A 159 -6.42 23.38 -14.93
N LEU A 160 -6.77 23.83 -13.72
CA LEU A 160 -7.06 22.96 -12.59
C LEU A 160 -8.28 22.07 -12.82
N ALA A 161 -9.30 22.53 -13.54
CA ALA A 161 -10.46 21.71 -13.88
C ALA A 161 -10.03 20.48 -14.70
N PHE A 162 -9.25 20.66 -15.78
CA PHE A 162 -8.77 19.53 -16.59
C PHE A 162 -7.81 18.60 -15.83
N VAL A 163 -6.95 19.17 -14.98
CA VAL A 163 -6.07 18.38 -14.12
C VAL A 163 -6.89 17.49 -13.19
N ASN A 164 -7.95 18.03 -12.57
CA ASN A 164 -8.82 17.26 -11.68
C ASN A 164 -9.64 16.20 -12.43
N VAL A 165 -10.11 16.48 -13.65
CA VAL A 165 -10.75 15.45 -14.50
C VAL A 165 -9.77 14.32 -14.81
N THR A 166 -8.55 14.66 -15.24
CA THR A 166 -7.50 13.68 -15.55
C THR A 166 -7.13 12.85 -14.32
N LEU A 167 -6.95 13.51 -13.16
CA LEU A 167 -6.68 12.84 -11.89
C LEU A 167 -7.81 11.88 -11.51
N SER A 168 -9.08 12.32 -11.60
CA SER A 168 -10.24 11.49 -11.29
C SER A 168 -10.30 10.25 -12.19
N ALA A 169 -10.15 10.43 -13.50
CA ALA A 169 -10.14 9.33 -14.47
C ALA A 169 -8.99 8.35 -14.20
N MET A 170 -7.78 8.86 -13.95
CA MET A 170 -6.62 8.03 -13.62
C MET A 170 -6.81 7.25 -12.31
N LEU A 171 -7.36 7.87 -11.27
CA LEU A 171 -7.62 7.17 -10.00
C LEU A 171 -8.63 6.03 -10.16
N MET A 172 -9.67 6.20 -10.98
CA MET A 172 -10.61 5.13 -11.29
C MET A 172 -9.97 4.05 -12.17
N ALA A 173 -9.18 4.43 -13.18
CA ALA A 173 -8.44 3.48 -14.01
C ALA A 173 -7.48 2.61 -13.17
N ILE A 174 -6.79 3.22 -12.21
CA ILE A 174 -5.91 2.51 -11.27
C ILE A 174 -6.71 1.56 -10.37
N ARG A 175 -7.90 1.96 -9.91
CA ARG A 175 -8.77 1.11 -9.12
C ARG A 175 -9.21 -0.13 -9.91
N ASP A 176 -9.69 0.05 -11.15
CA ASP A 176 -10.09 -1.06 -12.02
C ASP A 176 -8.91 -1.99 -12.32
N TYR A 177 -7.77 -1.40 -12.66
CA TYR A 177 -6.52 -2.15 -12.87
C TYR A 177 -6.10 -2.93 -11.61
N ALA A 178 -6.22 -2.32 -10.43
CA ALA A 178 -5.89 -2.97 -9.16
C ALA A 178 -6.83 -4.15 -8.91
N HIS A 179 -8.13 -4.01 -9.15
CA HIS A 179 -9.10 -5.09 -9.05
C HIS A 179 -8.79 -6.25 -10.00
N GLY A 180 -8.53 -5.98 -11.28
CA GLY A 180 -8.14 -7.02 -12.24
C GLY A 180 -6.83 -7.69 -11.87
N LEU A 181 -5.86 -6.94 -11.34
CA LEU A 181 -4.60 -7.49 -10.88
C LEU A 181 -4.76 -8.36 -9.62
N ASP A 182 -5.67 -8.01 -8.71
CA ASP A 182 -5.95 -8.75 -7.48
C ASP A 182 -6.52 -10.17 -7.76
N GLU A 183 -7.16 -10.38 -8.91
CA GLU A 183 -7.60 -11.71 -9.34
C GLU A 183 -6.44 -12.59 -9.84
N LEU A 184 -5.38 -11.96 -10.34
CA LEU A 184 -4.25 -12.66 -10.98
C LEU A 184 -3.09 -12.92 -10.02
N VAL A 185 -2.86 -12.05 -9.04
CA VAL A 185 -1.67 -12.09 -8.18
C VAL A 185 -2.06 -12.29 -6.71
N PRO A 186 -1.19 -12.92 -5.90
CA PRO A 186 -1.53 -13.20 -4.51
C PRO A 186 -1.79 -11.91 -3.73
N GLN A 187 -2.71 -12.01 -2.76
CA GLN A 187 -3.00 -10.93 -1.85
C GLN A 187 -1.77 -10.56 -1.00
N PRO A 188 -1.66 -9.31 -0.54
CA PRO A 188 -0.60 -8.91 0.39
C PRO A 188 -0.61 -9.74 1.67
N ILE A 189 0.58 -10.03 2.21
CA ILE A 189 0.74 -10.91 3.37
C ILE A 189 -0.07 -10.44 4.59
N PHE A 190 -0.21 -9.12 4.79
CA PHE A 190 -0.97 -8.58 5.91
C PHE A 190 -2.46 -8.88 5.87
N MET A 191 -3.01 -9.35 4.75
CA MET A 191 -4.39 -9.82 4.70
C MET A 191 -4.56 -11.22 5.32
N HIS A 192 -3.46 -11.95 5.51
CA HIS A 192 -3.45 -13.30 6.08
C HIS A 192 -2.69 -13.30 7.41
N GLU A 193 -3.44 -13.29 8.51
CA GLU A 193 -2.88 -13.14 9.87
C GLU A 193 -1.92 -14.26 10.22
N ASP A 194 -2.31 -15.51 9.98
CA ASP A 194 -1.47 -16.68 10.29
C ASP A 194 -0.16 -16.66 9.51
N ARG A 195 -0.21 -16.29 8.21
CA ARG A 195 0.99 -16.17 7.37
C ARG A 195 1.88 -15.03 7.84
N LEU A 196 1.29 -13.88 8.17
CA LEU A 196 2.05 -12.74 8.67
C LEU A 196 2.76 -13.09 9.99
N LEU A 197 2.05 -13.73 10.93
CA LEU A 197 2.62 -14.18 12.19
C LEU A 197 3.72 -15.20 11.98
N GLY A 198 3.52 -16.21 11.12
CA GLY A 198 4.56 -17.18 10.78
C GLY A 198 5.83 -16.53 10.23
N VAL A 199 5.70 -15.51 9.38
CA VAL A 199 6.86 -14.74 8.90
C VAL A 199 7.56 -13.93 10.00
N ILE A 200 6.79 -13.39 10.94
CA ILE A 200 7.33 -12.62 12.07
C ILE A 200 8.07 -13.55 13.04
N VAL A 201 7.46 -14.70 13.38
CA VAL A 201 8.04 -15.73 14.24
C VAL A 201 9.32 -16.27 13.62
N GLY A 202 9.29 -16.74 12.37
CA GLY A 202 10.49 -17.26 11.71
C GLY A 202 11.60 -16.20 11.55
N ALA A 203 11.25 -14.92 11.40
CA ALA A 203 12.24 -13.85 11.40
C ALA A 203 12.82 -13.58 12.80
N ALA A 204 12.04 -13.76 13.86
CA ALA A 204 12.47 -13.61 15.25
C ALA A 204 13.35 -14.79 15.69
N GLU A 205 12.95 -16.02 15.37
CA GLU A 205 13.72 -17.24 15.58
C GLU A 205 15.10 -17.11 14.92
N LYS A 206 15.15 -16.74 13.64
CA LYS A 206 16.42 -16.50 12.93
C LYS A 206 17.30 -15.42 13.58
N LYS A 207 16.69 -14.45 14.28
CA LYS A 207 17.42 -13.38 14.97
C LYS A 207 17.93 -13.81 16.35
N LEU A 208 17.21 -14.71 17.03
CA LEU A 208 17.59 -15.28 18.33
C LEU A 208 18.51 -16.50 18.20
N GLY A 209 18.46 -17.22 17.08
CA GLY A 209 19.24 -18.42 16.77
C GLY A 209 18.32 -19.55 16.28
N ASP A 210 18.78 -20.33 15.29
CA ASP A 210 17.98 -21.34 14.58
C ASP A 210 17.44 -22.48 15.48
N ASP A 211 17.99 -22.67 16.69
CA ASP A 211 17.53 -23.65 17.69
C ASP A 211 16.40 -23.12 18.60
N THR A 212 15.97 -21.87 18.41
CA THR A 212 14.93 -21.23 19.23
C THR A 212 13.56 -21.47 18.60
N SER A 213 12.68 -22.22 19.26
CA SER A 213 11.28 -22.38 18.85
C SER A 213 10.40 -21.39 19.62
N LEU A 214 9.84 -20.39 18.93
CA LEU A 214 9.00 -19.36 19.56
C LEU A 214 7.52 -19.67 19.37
N GLU A 215 6.74 -19.54 20.44
CA GLU A 215 5.29 -19.64 20.39
C GLU A 215 4.64 -18.25 20.51
N VAL A 216 3.54 -18.02 19.79
CA VAL A 216 2.80 -16.75 19.86
C VAL A 216 1.80 -16.83 21.00
N GLN A 217 2.03 -16.07 22.07
CA GLN A 217 1.13 -16.02 23.24
C GLN A 217 -0.01 -15.02 23.02
N GLU A 218 0.32 -13.80 22.58
CA GLU A 218 -0.64 -12.73 22.30
C GLU A 218 -0.19 -11.97 21.07
N TRP A 219 -1.14 -11.48 20.27
CA TRP A 219 -0.81 -10.53 19.22
C TRP A 219 -1.94 -9.54 18.97
N ARG A 220 -1.58 -8.36 18.46
CA ARG A 220 -2.53 -7.30 18.08
C ARG A 220 -2.02 -6.49 16.90
N ARG A 221 -2.96 -5.97 16.09
CA ARG A 221 -2.64 -5.02 15.01
C ARG A 221 -2.21 -3.66 15.55
N THR A 222 -1.17 -3.09 14.96
CA THR A 222 -0.76 -1.70 15.21
C THR A 222 -1.60 -0.72 14.39
N ALA A 223 -1.56 0.57 14.72
CA ALA A 223 -2.29 1.60 13.95
C ALA A 223 -1.86 1.66 12.48
N SER A 224 -0.60 1.30 12.18
CA SER A 224 -0.06 1.26 10.82
C SER A 224 -0.41 0.00 10.04
N GLY A 225 -1.16 -0.94 10.62
CA GLY A 225 -1.51 -2.23 10.02
C GLY A 225 -0.45 -3.33 10.23
N GLY A 226 0.64 -3.00 10.93
CA GLY A 226 1.63 -3.99 11.38
C GLY A 226 1.11 -4.86 12.52
N VAL A 227 2.01 -5.62 13.13
CA VAL A 227 1.70 -6.54 14.23
C VAL A 227 2.61 -6.24 15.40
N ARG A 228 2.04 -6.29 16.60
CA ARG A 228 2.76 -6.42 17.85
C ARG A 228 2.40 -7.77 18.43
N ALA A 229 3.38 -8.61 18.71
CA ALA A 229 3.18 -9.93 19.28
C ALA A 229 4.06 -10.12 20.52
N LEU A 230 3.56 -10.89 21.48
CA LEU A 230 4.29 -11.41 22.62
C LEU A 230 4.61 -12.87 22.30
N LEU A 231 5.90 -13.17 22.17
CA LEU A 231 6.42 -14.49 21.87
C LEU A 231 6.99 -15.11 23.14
N THR A 232 6.80 -16.40 23.31
CA THR A 232 7.32 -17.17 24.45
C THR A 232 8.30 -18.21 23.95
N PHE A 233 9.41 -18.34 24.68
CA PHE A 233 10.41 -19.38 24.48
C PHE A 233 10.51 -20.19 25.75
N ASN A 234 10.31 -21.50 25.66
CA ASN A 234 10.52 -22.41 26.77
C ASN A 234 11.97 -22.90 26.70
N SER A 235 12.81 -22.45 27.64
CA SER A 235 14.22 -22.81 27.68
C SER A 235 14.43 -24.22 28.26
N GLY A 236 13.74 -25.23 27.74
CA GLY A 236 13.81 -26.62 28.21
C GLY A 236 13.50 -26.81 29.70
N LEU A 237 13.52 -28.07 30.15
CA LEU A 237 13.36 -28.43 31.56
C LEU A 237 14.75 -28.50 32.20
N GLU A 238 15.09 -27.57 33.09
CA GLU A 238 16.26 -27.71 33.97
C GLU A 238 15.86 -28.48 35.24
N GLU A 239 16.44 -29.66 35.46
CA GLU A 239 16.38 -30.32 36.76
C GLU A 239 17.37 -29.66 37.72
N ARG A 240 16.85 -28.99 38.76
CA ARG A 240 17.66 -28.47 39.87
C ARG A 240 17.38 -29.25 41.15
N GLN A 241 18.45 -29.75 41.75
CA GLN A 241 18.39 -30.32 43.10
C GLN A 241 18.46 -29.20 44.13
N VAL A 242 17.39 -29.03 44.91
CA VAL A 242 17.33 -28.06 46.01
C VAL A 242 17.44 -28.81 47.34
N ARG A 243 18.42 -28.43 48.16
CA ARG A 243 18.54 -28.92 49.54
C ARG A 243 17.53 -28.21 50.42
N THR A 244 16.57 -28.97 50.95
CA THR A 244 15.63 -28.52 51.97
C THR A 244 16.03 -29.10 53.33
N SER A 245 15.48 -28.56 54.41
CA SER A 245 15.71 -29.04 55.79
C SER A 245 15.26 -30.49 56.02
N GLY A 246 14.49 -31.09 55.09
CA GLY A 246 14.06 -32.49 55.11
C GLY A 246 14.71 -33.42 54.08
N GLY A 247 15.67 -32.95 53.27
CA GLY A 247 16.33 -33.76 52.24
C GLY A 247 16.59 -33.02 50.92
N VAL A 248 17.13 -33.74 49.92
CA VAL A 248 17.32 -33.23 48.55
C VAL A 248 16.02 -33.45 47.78
N GLN A 249 15.39 -32.37 47.31
CA GLN A 249 14.25 -32.43 46.39
C GLN A 249 14.70 -32.01 44.99
N THR A 250 14.33 -32.79 43.97
CA THR A 250 14.54 -32.38 42.57
C THR A 250 13.35 -31.53 42.15
N ILE A 251 13.61 -30.24 41.87
CA ILE A 251 12.64 -29.31 41.32
C ILE A 251 12.91 -29.20 39.83
N ILE A 252 11.87 -29.39 39.02
CA ILE A 252 11.94 -29.09 37.60
C ILE A 252 11.59 -27.61 37.46
N VAL A 253 12.56 -26.82 37.01
CA VAL A 253 12.38 -25.39 36.75
C VAL A 253 12.24 -25.21 35.25
N GLU A 254 11.08 -24.72 34.83
CA GLU A 254 10.82 -24.28 33.47
C GLU A 254 10.91 -22.75 33.47
N GLU A 255 11.85 -22.20 32.71
CA GLU A 255 12.00 -20.76 32.53
C GLU A 255 11.38 -20.37 31.18
N GLU A 256 10.26 -19.67 31.25
CA GLU A 256 9.53 -19.15 30.10
C GLU A 256 10.04 -17.72 29.84
N GLN A 257 10.83 -17.52 28.80
CA GLN A 257 11.30 -16.20 28.38
C GLN A 257 10.26 -15.54 27.48
N GLN A 258 9.96 -14.27 27.74
CA GLN A 258 8.97 -13.51 26.97
C GLN A 258 9.64 -12.43 26.13
N TRP A 259 9.27 -12.37 24.86
CA TRP A 259 9.80 -11.43 23.87
C TRP A 259 8.66 -10.61 23.26
N GLU A 260 8.67 -9.29 23.42
CA GLU A 260 7.78 -8.41 22.65
C GLU A 260 8.42 -8.13 21.29
N THR A 261 7.69 -8.42 20.22
CA THR A 261 8.08 -8.08 18.86
C THR A 261 7.10 -7.11 18.24
N VAL A 262 7.62 -6.18 17.43
CA VAL A 262 6.81 -5.33 16.56
C VAL A 262 7.33 -5.44 15.14
N ALA A 263 6.41 -5.69 14.22
CA ALA A 263 6.67 -5.81 12.80
C ALA A 263 5.78 -4.88 11.96
N SER A 264 6.26 -4.52 10.79
CA SER A 264 5.49 -3.77 9.78
C SER A 264 4.38 -4.63 9.19
N ALA A 265 3.46 -4.02 8.42
CA ALA A 265 2.44 -4.75 7.68
C ALA A 265 3.03 -5.79 6.70
N TRP A 266 4.26 -5.59 6.24
CA TRP A 266 4.95 -6.51 5.34
C TRP A 266 5.78 -7.57 6.08
N GLY A 267 5.55 -7.74 7.40
CA GLY A 267 6.24 -8.71 8.25
C GLY A 267 7.71 -8.41 8.50
N GLN A 268 8.16 -7.17 8.27
CA GLN A 268 9.54 -6.77 8.57
C GLN A 268 9.63 -6.42 10.06
N LEU A 269 10.52 -7.10 10.79
CA LEU A 269 10.79 -6.80 12.19
C LEU A 269 11.31 -5.37 12.34
N ILE A 270 10.62 -4.57 13.16
CA ILE A 270 11.02 -3.21 13.54
C ILE A 270 11.87 -3.29 14.80
N TYR A 271 11.40 -4.02 15.81
CA TYR A 271 12.19 -4.34 17.00
C TYR A 271 11.75 -5.67 17.63
N LEU A 272 12.64 -6.20 18.47
CA LEU A 272 12.47 -7.42 19.26
C LEU A 272 13.13 -7.14 20.61
N GLU A 273 12.35 -7.17 21.69
CA GLU A 273 12.78 -6.78 23.04
C GLU A 273 12.37 -7.86 24.04
N GLU A 274 13.28 -8.26 24.92
CA GLU A 274 12.99 -9.17 26.03
C GLU A 274 12.18 -8.43 27.12
N LYS A 275 11.02 -8.96 27.49
CA LYS A 275 10.16 -8.39 28.55
C LYS A 275 10.44 -8.95 29.94
N GLY A 276 11.10 -10.11 30.00
CA GLY A 276 11.49 -10.79 31.24
C GLY A 276 11.33 -12.29 31.13
N SER A 277 11.67 -12.99 32.21
CA SER A 277 11.47 -14.43 32.36
C SER A 277 10.44 -14.73 33.45
N LYS A 278 9.56 -15.69 33.17
CA LYS A 278 8.63 -16.26 34.14
C LYS A 278 9.15 -17.63 34.53
N ARG A 279 9.47 -17.81 35.81
CA ARG A 279 9.93 -19.10 36.34
C ARG A 279 8.73 -19.90 36.85
N LEU A 280 8.46 -21.02 36.21
CA LEU A 280 7.49 -22.01 36.66
C LEU A 280 8.27 -23.13 37.35
N ALA A 281 8.14 -23.24 38.67
CA ALA A 281 8.73 -24.32 39.44
C ALA A 281 7.65 -25.37 39.75
N GLN A 282 7.82 -26.59 39.24
CA GLN A 282 7.01 -27.73 39.66
C GLN A 282 7.82 -28.59 40.62
N VAL A 283 7.33 -28.72 41.85
CA VAL A 283 7.91 -29.61 42.87
C VAL A 283 7.35 -31.00 42.66
N LYS A 284 8.18 -31.95 42.20
CA LYS A 284 7.84 -33.37 42.26
C LYS A 284 8.14 -33.88 43.67
N LEU A 285 7.09 -34.19 44.43
CA LEU A 285 7.23 -34.94 45.68
C LEU A 285 7.57 -36.39 45.33
N ALA A 286 8.76 -36.85 45.71
CA ALA A 286 9.11 -38.27 45.64
C ALA A 286 8.19 -39.04 46.60
N GLN A 287 7.39 -39.96 46.06
CA GLN A 287 6.66 -40.97 46.84
C GLN A 287 7.61 -42.06 47.33
#